data_AF-A0A8X8GGT3-F1
#
_entry.id   AF-A0A8X8GGT3-F1
#
_cell.length_a   1.000
_cell.length_b   1.000
_cell.length_c   1.000
_cell.angle_alpha   90.00
_cell.angle_beta   90.00
_cell.angle_gamma   90.00
#
_symmetry.space_group_name_H-M   'P 1'
#
loop_
_entity.id
_entity.type
_entity.pdbx_description
1 polymer ?
#
loop_
_entity_poly.entity_id
_entity_poly.type
_entity_poly.pdbx_seq_one_letter_code
_entity_poly.pdbx_strand_id
1 'polypeptide(L)'
;MTKKRVGKDVESIRRLNVAVTLLSGGIRPTNVEAVTRLPKVTLSELWREMYGRPAKGQTPTFAYTFMRSMDMNKGCSLFATLYKNIAGNVTGDTTSLEDVEIFIRSYERYLNMAGSGAVLSMEQAYYVWRDL
;
A
#
# COMPACT_ATOMS: atom_id res chain seq x y z
N MET A 1 33.13 -5.52 10.68
CA MET A 1 31.95 -5.13 9.88
C MET A 1 31.54 -3.71 10.29
N THR A 2 31.48 -2.77 9.35
CA THR A 2 31.30 -1.32 9.62
C THR A 2 29.82 -0.94 9.70
N LYS A 3 29.45 -0.01 10.61
CA LYS A 3 28.07 0.46 10.89
C LYS A 3 27.24 0.81 9.63
N LYS A 4 27.90 1.31 8.57
CA LYS A 4 27.28 1.66 7.29
C LYS A 4 26.69 0.46 6.53
N ARG A 5 27.29 -0.73 6.67
CA ARG A 5 26.79 -1.97 6.04
C ARG A 5 25.51 -2.44 6.73
N VAL A 6 25.51 -2.44 8.06
CA VAL A 6 24.34 -2.80 8.89
C VAL A 6 23.14 -1.91 8.58
N GLY A 7 23.33 -0.59 8.44
CA GLY A 7 22.24 0.33 8.10
C GLY A 7 21.59 0.04 6.73
N LYS A 8 22.39 -0.33 5.72
CA LYS A 8 21.89 -0.69 4.38
C LYS A 8 21.11 -2.01 4.42
N ASP A 9 21.59 -2.97 5.20
CA ASP A 9 20.95 -4.28 5.34
C ASP A 9 19.59 -4.14 6.05
N VAL A 10 19.50 -3.33 7.12
CA VAL A 10 18.25 -3.04 7.84
C VAL A 10 17.21 -2.37 6.94
N GLU A 11 17.61 -1.34 6.18
CA GLU A 11 16.70 -0.65 5.25
C GLU A 11 16.20 -1.60 4.15
N SER A 12 17.06 -2.51 3.69
CA SER A 12 16.69 -3.51 2.67
C SER A 12 15.66 -4.51 3.22
N ILE A 13 15.84 -4.97 4.46
CA ILE A 13 14.87 -5.84 5.16
C ILE A 13 13.54 -5.11 5.33
N ARG A 14 13.58 -3.84 5.75
CA ARG A 14 12.39 -3.01 5.94
C ARG A 14 11.57 -2.87 4.66
N ARG A 15 12.23 -2.58 3.52
CA ARG A 15 11.59 -2.53 2.20
C ARG A 15 10.97 -3.87 1.78
N LEU A 16 11.66 -4.97 2.05
CA LEU A 16 11.14 -6.31 1.75
C LEU A 16 9.87 -6.59 2.56
N ASN A 17 9.87 -6.28 3.86
CA ASN A 17 8.71 -6.47 4.72
C ASN A 17 7.51 -5.64 4.24
N VAL A 18 7.74 -4.37 3.91
CA VAL A 18 6.70 -3.51 3.32
C VAL A 18 6.17 -4.12 2.02
N ALA A 19 7.05 -4.56 1.11
CA ALA A 19 6.63 -5.17 -0.14
C ALA A 19 5.77 -6.42 0.07
N VAL A 20 6.15 -7.30 1.00
CA VAL A 20 5.38 -8.50 1.35
C VAL A 20 4.00 -8.12 1.86
N THR A 21 3.90 -7.13 2.75
CA THR A 21 2.60 -6.65 3.27
C THR A 21 1.72 -6.12 2.15
N LEU A 22 2.25 -5.27 1.27
CA LEU A 22 1.49 -4.68 0.17
C LEU A 22 1.04 -5.74 -0.84
N LEU A 23 1.93 -6.66 -1.23
CA LEU A 23 1.62 -7.76 -2.14
C LEU A 23 0.53 -8.66 -1.55
N SER A 24 0.63 -9.00 -0.27
CA SER A 24 -0.36 -9.83 0.45
C SER A 24 -1.72 -9.15 0.55
N GLY A 25 -1.75 -7.82 0.64
CA GLY A 25 -2.96 -7.00 0.56
C GLY A 25 -3.57 -6.92 -0.86
N GLY A 26 -2.95 -7.56 -1.85
CA GLY A 26 -3.41 -7.60 -3.23
C GLY A 26 -2.91 -6.45 -4.12
N ILE A 27 -2.02 -5.58 -3.61
CA ILE A 27 -1.44 -4.50 -4.42
C ILE A 27 -0.51 -5.09 -5.47
N ARG A 28 -0.72 -4.70 -6.74
CA ARG A 28 0.03 -5.24 -7.89
C ARG A 28 1.53 -4.93 -7.81
N PRO A 29 2.41 -5.81 -8.32
CA PRO A 29 3.87 -5.61 -8.31
C PRO A 29 4.33 -4.26 -8.87
N THR A 30 3.69 -3.77 -9.95
CA THR A 30 4.02 -2.45 -10.54
C THR A 30 3.80 -1.30 -9.55
N ASN A 31 2.75 -1.36 -8.73
CA ASN A 31 2.47 -0.34 -7.71
C ASN A 31 3.43 -0.49 -6.53
N VAL A 32 3.74 -1.73 -6.12
CA VAL A 32 4.69 -2.00 -5.05
C VAL A 32 6.11 -1.53 -5.43
N GLU A 33 6.51 -1.70 -6.68
CA GLU A 33 7.79 -1.18 -7.20
C GLU A 33 7.89 0.34 -7.07
N ALA A 34 6.80 1.06 -7.40
CA ALA A 34 6.78 2.52 -7.36
C ALA A 34 7.12 3.08 -5.98
N VAL A 35 6.70 2.39 -4.91
CA VAL A 35 6.85 2.86 -3.53
C VAL A 35 8.02 2.21 -2.77
N THR A 36 8.36 0.95 -3.07
CA THR A 36 9.46 0.25 -2.39
C THR A 36 10.80 0.36 -3.11
N ARG A 37 10.78 0.69 -4.41
CA ARG A 37 11.93 0.67 -5.33
C ARG A 37 12.62 -0.70 -5.44
N LEU A 38 11.95 -1.78 -5.01
CA LEU A 38 12.43 -3.14 -5.26
C LEU A 38 12.20 -3.51 -6.73
N PRO A 39 13.08 -4.34 -7.33
CA PRO A 39 12.94 -4.72 -8.73
C PRO A 39 11.61 -5.41 -9.02
N LYS A 40 10.90 -4.98 -10.08
CA LYS A 40 9.65 -5.62 -10.53
C LYS A 40 9.74 -7.13 -10.70
N VAL A 41 10.89 -7.64 -11.16
CA VAL A 41 11.13 -9.08 -11.37
C VAL A 41 10.95 -9.83 -10.05
N THR A 42 11.65 -9.40 -9.00
CA THR A 42 11.53 -9.96 -7.64
C THR A 42 10.11 -9.87 -7.11
N LEU A 43 9.45 -8.72 -7.29
CA LEU A 43 8.06 -8.55 -6.83
C LEU A 43 7.07 -9.44 -7.59
N SER A 44 7.32 -9.69 -8.87
CA SER A 44 6.48 -10.56 -9.71
C SER A 44 6.67 -12.05 -9.38
N GLU A 45 7.87 -12.45 -8.97
CA GLU A 45 8.16 -13.78 -8.44
C GLU A 45 7.44 -14.00 -7.12
N LEU A 46 7.61 -13.09 -6.15
CA LEU A 46 6.90 -13.12 -4.87
C LEU A 46 5.38 -13.18 -5.06
N TRP A 47 4.83 -12.38 -5.98
CA TRP A 47 3.41 -12.44 -6.31
C TRP A 47 2.99 -13.83 -6.80
N ARG A 48 3.80 -14.46 -7.66
CA ARG A 48 3.49 -15.80 -8.19
C ARG A 48 3.55 -16.86 -7.10
N GLU A 49 4.48 -16.74 -6.16
CA GLU A 49 4.56 -17.62 -4.99
C GLU A 49 3.32 -17.49 -4.10
N MET A 50 2.85 -16.26 -3.84
CA MET A 50 1.69 -16.01 -3.00
C MET A 50 0.36 -16.44 -3.64
N TYR A 51 0.18 -16.19 -4.94
CA TYR A 51 -1.12 -16.35 -5.61
C TYR A 51 -1.18 -17.45 -6.68
N GLY A 52 -0.06 -18.15 -6.93
CA GLY A 52 0.04 -19.23 -7.92
C GLY A 52 -0.10 -18.78 -9.39
N ARG A 53 -0.18 -17.47 -9.66
CA ARG A 53 -0.43 -16.92 -11.00
C ARG A 53 0.20 -15.53 -11.17
N PRO A 54 0.62 -15.13 -12.38
CA PRO A 54 1.12 -13.78 -12.60
C PRO A 54 0.03 -12.72 -12.37
N ALA A 55 0.43 -11.53 -11.94
CA ALA A 55 -0.43 -10.36 -11.95
C ALA A 55 -0.80 -10.02 -13.40
N LYS A 56 -2.10 -9.98 -13.72
CA LYS A 56 -2.63 -9.67 -15.05
C LYS A 56 -3.48 -8.41 -15.02
N GLY A 57 -3.61 -7.77 -16.17
CA GLY A 57 -4.45 -6.58 -16.36
C GLY A 57 -3.69 -5.26 -16.17
N GLN A 58 -4.33 -4.17 -16.60
CA GLN A 58 -3.83 -2.82 -16.36
C GLN A 58 -4.19 -2.38 -14.94
N THR A 59 -3.23 -1.75 -14.27
CA THR A 59 -3.45 -1.05 -12.99
C THR A 59 -4.26 0.22 -13.25
N PRO A 60 -5.34 0.48 -12.51
CA PRO A 60 -6.09 1.72 -12.66
C PRO A 60 -5.23 2.97 -12.47
N THR A 61 -5.51 3.99 -13.28
CA THR A 61 -4.81 5.28 -13.20
C THR A 61 -5.30 6.12 -12.04
N PHE A 62 -6.54 5.95 -11.57
CA PHE A 62 -7.16 6.79 -10.53
C PHE A 62 -8.12 6.01 -9.61
N ALA A 63 -8.24 6.46 -8.37
CA ALA A 63 -9.11 5.91 -7.33
C ALA A 63 -10.59 5.95 -7.69
N TYR A 64 -11.03 6.97 -8.44
CA TYR A 64 -12.45 7.11 -8.83
C TYR A 64 -12.98 5.89 -9.60
N THR A 65 -12.10 5.10 -10.24
CA THR A 65 -12.44 3.84 -10.90
C THR A 65 -13.17 2.86 -9.98
N PHE A 66 -12.89 2.93 -8.67
CA PHE A 66 -13.47 2.09 -7.63
C PHE A 66 -14.61 2.78 -6.87
N MET A 67 -14.73 4.10 -6.93
CA MET A 67 -15.74 4.87 -6.18
C MET A 67 -17.11 4.83 -6.86
N ARG A 68 -17.77 3.66 -6.82
CA ARG A 68 -19.01 3.39 -7.58
C ARG A 68 -20.29 3.43 -6.75
N SER A 69 -20.18 3.51 -5.43
CA SER A 69 -21.33 3.54 -4.52
C SER A 69 -21.13 4.52 -3.38
N MET A 70 -22.24 4.92 -2.74
CA MET A 70 -22.19 5.80 -1.58
C MET A 70 -21.41 5.17 -0.41
N ASP A 71 -21.51 3.85 -0.22
CA ASP A 71 -20.77 3.16 0.85
C ASP A 71 -19.27 3.11 0.56
N MET A 72 -18.87 2.92 -0.70
CA MET A 72 -17.46 3.05 -1.09
C MET A 72 -16.95 4.48 -0.87
N ASN A 73 -17.75 5.50 -1.18
CA ASN A 73 -17.39 6.89 -0.90
C ASN A 73 -17.18 7.12 0.59
N LYS A 74 -18.09 6.63 1.45
CA LYS A 74 -17.93 6.69 2.93
C LYS A 74 -16.67 5.95 3.38
N GLY A 75 -16.40 4.78 2.81
CA GLY A 75 -15.18 4.00 3.08
C GLY A 75 -13.92 4.76 2.71
N CYS A 76 -13.87 5.36 1.52
CA CYS A 76 -12.76 6.20 1.05
C CYS A 76 -12.57 7.42 1.97
N SER A 77 -13.65 8.11 2.31
CA SER A 77 -13.59 9.26 3.22
C SER A 77 -13.07 8.88 4.60
N LEU A 78 -13.59 7.79 5.20
CA LEU A 78 -13.12 7.30 6.49
C LEU A 78 -11.63 6.96 6.45
N PHE A 79 -11.20 6.17 5.46
CA PHE A 79 -9.80 5.83 5.28
C PHE A 79 -8.93 7.09 5.11
N ALA A 80 -9.33 8.02 4.26
CA ALA A 80 -8.59 9.27 4.02
C ALA A 80 -8.45 10.12 5.28
N THR A 81 -9.50 10.21 6.10
CA THR A 81 -9.45 10.88 7.40
C THR A 81 -8.48 10.20 8.35
N LEU A 82 -8.48 8.86 8.42
CA LEU A 82 -7.55 8.12 9.26
C LEU A 82 -6.10 8.30 8.82
N TYR A 83 -5.85 8.30 7.50
CA TYR A 83 -4.54 8.60 6.95
C TYR A 83 -4.06 10.00 7.35
N LYS A 84 -4.86 11.04 7.08
CA LYS A 84 -4.52 12.43 7.42
C LYS A 84 -4.27 12.61 8.92
N ASN A 85 -5.03 11.93 9.77
CA ASN A 85 -4.81 11.96 11.22
C ASN A 85 -3.47 11.34 11.66
N ILE A 86 -2.99 10.31 10.96
CA ILE A 86 -1.70 9.66 11.28
C ILE A 86 -0.54 10.41 10.62
N ALA A 87 -0.70 10.85 9.37
CA ALA A 87 0.29 11.60 8.62
C ALA A 87 0.49 13.03 9.16
N GLY A 88 -0.51 13.61 9.83
CA GLY A 88 -0.46 15.00 10.30
C GLY A 88 -0.39 15.98 9.12
N ASN A 89 0.62 16.85 9.13
CA ASN A 89 0.86 17.82 8.05
C ASN A 89 1.67 17.23 6.87
N VAL A 90 2.00 15.93 6.90
CA VAL A 90 2.68 15.26 5.79
C VAL A 90 1.66 15.02 4.68
N THR A 91 1.76 15.81 3.61
CA THR A 91 1.05 15.55 2.35
C THR A 91 1.64 14.29 1.72
N GLY A 92 0.80 13.35 1.25
CA GLY A 92 1.21 12.01 0.82
C GLY A 92 2.33 12.03 -0.23
N ASP A 93 3.56 11.88 0.24
CA ASP A 93 4.72 11.75 -0.61
C ASP A 93 4.99 10.25 -0.77
N THR A 94 4.43 9.69 -1.84
CA THR A 94 4.62 8.27 -2.22
C THR A 94 6.09 7.88 -2.46
N THR A 95 7.05 8.80 -2.30
CA THR A 95 8.49 8.56 -2.41
C THR A 95 9.16 8.14 -1.11
N SER A 96 8.51 8.34 0.04
CA SER A 96 9.02 8.04 1.38
C SER A 96 8.55 6.66 1.85
N LEU A 97 9.47 5.82 2.37
CA LEU A 97 9.10 4.52 2.95
C LEU A 97 8.24 4.70 4.22
N GLU A 98 8.42 5.82 4.91
CA GLU A 98 7.66 6.19 6.09
C GLU A 98 6.18 6.48 5.74
N ASP A 99 5.92 7.12 4.60
CA ASP A 99 4.57 7.38 4.09
C ASP A 99 3.85 6.08 3.73
N VAL A 100 4.58 5.10 3.19
CA VAL A 100 4.03 3.76 2.90
C VAL A 100 3.65 3.02 4.19
N GLU A 101 4.47 3.16 5.24
CA GLU A 101 4.17 2.58 6.55
C GLU A 101 2.98 3.29 7.21
N ILE A 102 2.85 4.60 7.04
CA ILE A 102 1.66 5.36 7.46
C ILE A 102 0.43 4.86 6.69
N PHE A 103 0.53 4.63 5.39
CA PHE A 103 -0.54 4.02 4.59
C PHE A 103 -0.98 2.67 5.17
N ILE A 104 -0.04 1.75 5.42
CA ILE A 104 -0.34 0.42 5.97
C ILE A 104 -1.06 0.55 7.32
N ARG A 105 -0.53 1.35 8.24
CA ARG A 105 -1.13 1.58 9.57
C ARG A 105 -2.53 2.21 9.48
N SER A 106 -2.73 3.09 8.51
CA SER A 106 -4.02 3.73 8.27
C SER A 106 -5.05 2.74 7.76
N TYR A 107 -4.64 1.81 6.89
CA TYR A 107 -5.50 0.75 6.39
C TYR A 107 -5.87 -0.26 7.47
N GLU A 108 -4.92 -0.66 8.32
CA GLU A 108 -5.21 -1.53 9.48
C GLU A 108 -6.21 -0.86 10.43
N ARG A 109 -6.05 0.44 10.68
CA ARG A 109 -6.99 1.20 11.51
C ARG A 109 -8.37 1.31 10.87
N TYR A 110 -8.42 1.48 9.55
CA TYR A 110 -9.67 1.45 8.79
C TYR A 110 -10.39 0.10 8.95
N LEU A 111 -9.68 -1.03 8.78
CA LEU A 111 -10.25 -2.37 8.96
C LEU A 111 -10.80 -2.56 10.38
N ASN A 112 -10.05 -2.12 11.40
CA ASN A 112 -10.48 -2.23 12.80
C ASN A 112 -11.73 -1.38 13.10
N MET A 113 -11.88 -0.22 12.47
CA MET A 113 -13.04 0.65 12.67
C MET A 113 -14.26 0.23 11.86
N ALA A 114 -14.06 -0.21 10.61
CA ALA A 114 -15.14 -0.65 9.75
C ALA A 114 -15.64 -2.05 10.11
N GLY A 115 -14.79 -2.90 10.70
CA GLY A 115 -15.12 -4.26 11.08
C GLY A 115 -15.62 -5.07 9.88
N SER A 116 -16.70 -5.82 10.07
CA SER A 116 -17.36 -6.58 8.99
C SER A 116 -17.97 -5.70 7.89
N GLY A 117 -18.09 -4.38 8.12
CA GLY A 117 -18.57 -3.42 7.14
C GLY A 117 -17.47 -2.81 6.27
N ALA A 118 -16.23 -3.32 6.33
CA ALA A 118 -15.15 -2.87 5.48
C ALA A 118 -15.47 -3.11 3.99
N VAL A 119 -15.53 -2.02 3.22
CA VAL A 119 -15.84 -2.03 1.78
C VAL A 119 -14.61 -1.86 0.89
N LEU A 120 -13.48 -1.42 1.46
CA LEU A 120 -12.24 -1.21 0.72
C LEU A 120 -11.26 -2.37 0.91
N SER A 121 -10.81 -2.95 -0.20
CA SER A 121 -9.59 -3.76 -0.20
C SER A 121 -8.34 -2.87 -0.03
N MET A 122 -7.20 -3.45 0.34
CA MET A 122 -5.96 -2.69 0.47
C MET A 122 -5.53 -2.10 -0.89
N GLU A 123 -5.77 -2.82 -1.99
CA GLU A 123 -5.54 -2.31 -3.34
C GLU A 123 -6.36 -1.04 -3.62
N GLN A 124 -7.64 -1.03 -3.25
CA GLN A 124 -8.50 0.15 -3.43
C GLN A 124 -8.05 1.31 -2.53
N ALA A 125 -7.72 1.02 -1.27
CA ALA A 125 -7.21 2.02 -0.35
C ALA A 125 -5.86 2.62 -0.81
N TYR A 126 -5.00 1.83 -1.44
CA TYR A 126 -3.75 2.30 -2.04
C TYR A 126 -4.01 3.36 -3.10
N TYR A 127 -4.99 3.15 -3.97
CA TYR A 127 -5.35 4.15 -4.99
C TYR A 127 -5.92 5.42 -4.37
N VAL A 128 -6.75 5.29 -3.32
CA VAL A 128 -7.23 6.47 -2.58
C VAL A 128 -6.05 7.24 -2.02
N TRP A 129 -5.14 6.58 -1.28
CA TRP A 129 -3.96 7.20 -0.67
C TRP A 129 -3.07 7.92 -1.69
N ARG A 130 -2.78 7.29 -2.82
CA ARG A 130 -1.97 7.87 -3.90
C ARG A 130 -2.59 9.14 -4.49
N ASP A 131 -3.91 9.27 -4.43
CA ASP A 131 -4.67 10.38 -5.01
C ASP A 131 -5.07 11.46 -3.96
N LEU A 132 -4.66 11.32 -2.69
CA LEU A 132 -4.92 12.28 -1.60
C LEU A 132 -4.03 13.53 -1.66
#